data_AF-A0AB32W3B0-F1
#
_entry.id   AF-A0AB32W3B0-F1
#
_cell.length_a   1.000
_cell.length_b   1.000
_cell.length_c   1.000
_cell.angle_alpha   90.00
_cell.angle_beta   90.00
_cell.angle_gamma   90.00
#
_symmetry.space_group_name_H-M   'P 1'
#
loop_
_entity.id
_entity.type
_entity.pdbx_description
1 polymer ?
#
loop_
_entity_poly.entity_id
_entity_poly.type
_entity_poly.pdbx_seq_one_letter_code
_entity_poly.pdbx_strand_id
1 'polypeptide(L)'
;MSNSTERYQKLGLRESLTRIYQYPIACKELSSILRGAYGKLPKNLQALIFQDTLTAFRLLPEMQTRSANAAAQLLLQSAESALPKQKKSLVVTEFKQAKVAYIRRGRAHREETVSAQLPQDVLVHIFSLLDLQSLISVTLVCRSWSLAANDSHLWELQYTTVFGRSKTCSRTKMQQSSRLVKEDYMFLKENGDTKTHIHWKESFKRVYTGSFAKTLMSNRGYCGHCNTIVWLKNLKCSNRQCELKYESQQIKPVSPHQG
;
A
#
# COMPACT_ATOMS: atom_id res chain seq x y z
N MET A 1 25.55 -13.91 0.11
CA MET A 1 24.74 -13.00 0.95
C MET A 1 24.59 -11.69 0.20
N SER A 2 23.36 -11.25 -0.15
CA SER A 2 23.17 -10.02 -0.93
C SER A 2 23.74 -8.82 -0.18
N ASN A 3 24.45 -7.93 -0.88
CA ASN A 3 25.01 -6.72 -0.27
C ASN A 3 23.87 -5.84 0.29
N SER A 4 24.08 -5.18 1.43
CA SER A 4 23.11 -4.25 2.04
C SER A 4 22.57 -3.21 1.04
N THR A 5 23.42 -2.76 0.11
CA THR A 5 23.05 -1.86 -0.99
C THR A 5 22.09 -2.50 -1.98
N GLU A 6 22.33 -3.75 -2.40
CA GLU A 6 21.44 -4.48 -3.30
C GLU A 6 20.07 -4.73 -2.64
N ARG A 7 20.07 -5.05 -1.34
CA ARG A 7 18.82 -5.23 -0.58
C ARG A 7 18.00 -3.95 -0.56
N TYR A 8 18.65 -2.81 -0.35
CA TYR A 8 17.98 -1.52 -0.40
C TYR A 8 17.44 -1.20 -1.80
N GLN A 9 18.26 -1.39 -2.84
CA GLN A 9 17.83 -1.13 -4.22
C GLN A 9 16.65 -2.01 -4.64
N LYS A 10 16.59 -3.27 -4.16
CA LYS A 10 15.43 -4.17 -4.34
C LYS A 10 14.13 -3.64 -3.72
N LEU A 11 14.18 -2.67 -2.81
CA LEU A 11 12.98 -1.97 -2.32
C LEU A 11 12.38 -1.07 -3.41
N GLY A 12 13.11 -0.68 -4.46
CA GLY A 12 12.55 0.14 -5.54
C GLY A 12 11.90 1.44 -5.05
N LEU A 13 12.47 2.05 -4.00
CA LEU A 13 11.91 3.26 -3.36
C LEU A 13 11.95 4.43 -4.33
N ARG A 14 13.04 4.58 -5.07
CA ARG A 14 13.23 5.65 -6.05
C ARG A 14 12.17 5.63 -7.15
N GLU A 15 11.89 4.46 -7.71
CA GLU A 15 10.85 4.28 -8.72
C GLU A 15 9.48 4.59 -8.11
N SER A 16 9.25 4.18 -6.86
CA SER A 16 8.01 4.43 -6.14
C SER A 16 7.77 5.92 -5.85
N LEU A 17 8.82 6.72 -5.68
CA LEU A 17 8.72 8.18 -5.51
C LEU A 17 8.20 8.87 -6.78
N THR A 18 8.43 8.33 -7.97
CA THR A 18 7.94 8.95 -9.22
C THR A 18 6.43 8.80 -9.42
N ARG A 19 5.77 7.96 -8.63
CA ARG A 19 4.35 7.60 -8.80
C ARG A 19 3.53 8.24 -7.70
N ILE A 20 2.58 9.10 -8.07
CA ILE A 20 1.74 9.90 -7.15
C ILE A 20 1.12 9.06 -6.02
N TYR A 21 0.61 7.87 -6.33
CA TYR A 21 -0.06 7.00 -5.35
C TYR A 21 0.91 6.19 -4.46
N GLN A 22 2.17 6.02 -4.89
CA GLN A 22 3.19 5.29 -4.13
C GLN A 22 4.11 6.22 -3.35
N TYR A 23 4.22 7.48 -3.78
CA TYR A 23 5.06 8.50 -3.17
C TYR A 23 4.87 8.62 -1.65
N PRO A 24 3.63 8.77 -1.10
CA PRO A 24 3.47 8.90 0.35
C PRO A 24 3.94 7.68 1.14
N ILE A 25 3.83 6.48 0.55
CA ILE A 25 4.26 5.23 1.17
C ILE A 25 5.79 5.15 1.13
N ALA A 26 6.41 5.45 -0.02
CA ALA A 26 7.85 5.48 -0.16
C ALA A 26 8.51 6.51 0.79
N CYS A 27 7.91 7.70 0.96
CA CYS A 27 8.38 8.67 1.95
C CYS A 27 8.30 8.15 3.39
N LYS A 28 7.24 7.42 3.76
CA LYS A 28 7.10 6.80 5.09
C LYS A 28 8.14 5.70 5.31
N GLU A 29 8.38 4.86 4.32
CA GLU A 29 9.40 3.82 4.38
C GLU A 29 10.82 4.41 4.50
N LEU A 30 11.14 5.43 3.70
CA LEU A 30 12.39 6.20 3.82
C LEU A 30 12.56 6.83 5.21
N SER A 31 11.48 7.40 5.74
CA SER A 31 11.41 7.97 7.09
C SER A 31 11.75 6.92 8.15
N SER A 32 11.19 5.72 8.05
CA SER A 32 11.50 4.60 8.95
C SER A 32 12.96 4.15 8.85
N ILE A 33 13.52 4.06 7.64
CA ILE A 33 14.93 3.70 7.42
C ILE A 33 15.86 4.76 8.02
N LEU A 34 15.55 6.04 7.84
CA LEU A 34 16.32 7.14 8.40
C LEU A 34 16.39 7.05 9.93
N ARG A 35 15.24 6.89 10.59
CA ARG A 35 15.19 6.80 12.06
C ARG A 35 15.84 5.53 12.61
N GLY A 36 15.58 4.39 11.98
CA GLY A 36 15.91 3.09 12.55
C GLY A 36 17.33 2.59 12.24
N ALA A 37 17.87 2.94 11.07
CA ALA A 37 19.05 2.27 10.54
C ALA A 37 20.18 3.21 10.09
N TYR A 38 19.89 4.44 9.64
CA TYR A 38 20.84 5.27 8.89
C TYR A 38 22.25 5.36 9.49
N GLY A 39 22.38 5.62 10.80
CA GLY A 39 23.68 5.74 11.46
C GLY A 39 24.53 4.47 11.49
N LYS A 40 23.89 3.30 11.35
CA LYS A 40 24.53 1.97 11.38
C LYS A 40 24.86 1.43 9.99
N LEU A 41 24.42 2.10 8.93
CA LEU A 41 24.59 1.62 7.56
C LEU A 41 25.97 2.01 6.99
N PRO A 42 26.51 1.22 6.05
CA PRO A 42 27.71 1.57 5.30
C PRO A 42 27.60 2.92 4.57
N LYS A 43 28.73 3.63 4.37
CA LYS A 43 28.75 5.00 3.82
C LYS A 43 28.14 5.12 2.42
N ASN A 44 28.34 4.11 1.57
CA ASN A 44 27.74 4.04 0.25
C ASN A 44 26.20 3.98 0.33
N LEU A 45 25.65 3.18 1.24
CA LEU A 45 24.21 3.09 1.45
C LEU A 45 23.63 4.35 2.11
N GLN A 46 24.36 4.97 3.06
CA GLN A 46 23.98 6.28 3.60
C GLN A 46 23.91 7.35 2.51
N ALA A 47 24.85 7.35 1.55
CA ALA A 47 24.83 8.29 0.43
C ALA A 47 23.60 8.08 -0.47
N LEU A 48 23.25 6.81 -0.73
CA LEU A 48 22.11 6.48 -1.57
C LEU A 48 20.76 6.83 -0.92
N ILE A 49 20.58 6.51 0.38
CA ILE A 49 19.38 6.92 1.14
C ILE A 49 19.24 8.45 1.18
N PHE A 50 20.36 9.15 1.34
CA PHE A 50 20.38 10.60 1.32
C PHE A 50 19.96 11.17 -0.04
N GLN A 51 20.44 10.58 -1.14
CA GLN A 51 20.04 10.96 -2.50
C GLN A 51 18.55 10.71 -2.75
N ASP A 52 18.01 9.58 -2.29
CA ASP A 52 16.59 9.26 -2.42
C ASP A 52 15.72 10.20 -1.58
N THR A 53 16.22 10.66 -0.42
CA THR A 53 15.56 11.68 0.41
C THR A 53 15.47 13.03 -0.32
N LEU A 54 16.57 13.49 -0.95
CA LEU A 54 16.56 14.71 -1.77
C LEU A 54 15.63 14.57 -2.97
N THR A 55 15.65 13.41 -3.63
CA THR A 55 14.79 13.11 -4.78
C THR A 55 13.32 13.17 -4.39
N ALA A 56 12.94 12.62 -3.22
CA ALA A 56 11.58 12.73 -2.72
C ALA A 56 11.13 14.19 -2.62
N PHE A 57 11.96 15.07 -2.06
CA PHE A 57 11.60 16.48 -1.93
C PHE A 57 11.51 17.19 -3.28
N ARG A 58 12.43 16.92 -4.21
CA ARG A 58 12.37 17.49 -5.57
C ARG A 58 11.11 17.09 -6.33
N LEU A 59 10.59 15.89 -6.09
CA LEU A 59 9.37 15.39 -6.71
C LEU A 59 8.08 15.88 -6.01
N LEU A 60 8.15 16.39 -4.78
CA LEU A 60 6.97 16.85 -4.03
C LEU A 60 6.04 17.80 -4.83
N PRO A 61 6.54 18.79 -5.60
CA PRO A 61 5.67 19.68 -6.39
C PRO A 61 4.81 18.97 -7.45
N GLU A 62 5.18 17.77 -7.87
CA GLU A 62 4.42 16.94 -8.82
C GLU A 62 3.32 16.14 -8.13
N MET A 63 3.42 15.91 -6.82
CA MET A 63 2.57 14.96 -6.11
C MET A 63 1.22 15.52 -5.64
N GLN A 64 1.01 16.85 -5.75
CA GLN A 64 -0.23 17.66 -5.57
C GLN A 64 -1.34 17.14 -4.64
N THR A 65 -0.99 16.36 -3.62
CA THR A 65 -1.94 15.71 -2.70
C THR A 65 -1.58 16.05 -1.27
N ARG A 66 -2.61 16.18 -0.41
CA ARG A 66 -2.41 16.42 1.02
C ARG A 66 -1.60 15.30 1.68
N SER A 67 -1.83 14.06 1.26
CA SER A 67 -1.10 12.88 1.75
C SER A 67 0.39 12.94 1.41
N ALA A 68 0.76 13.31 0.17
CA ALA A 68 2.15 13.50 -0.21
C ALA A 68 2.84 14.57 0.63
N ASN A 69 2.17 15.70 0.87
CA ASN A 69 2.72 16.75 1.72
C ASN A 69 2.97 16.27 3.16
N ALA A 70 1.99 15.60 3.78
CA ALA A 70 2.14 15.08 5.14
C ALA A 70 3.27 14.04 5.23
N ALA A 71 3.37 13.15 4.25
CA ALA A 71 4.45 12.15 4.20
C ALA A 71 5.84 12.78 4.00
N ALA A 72 5.94 13.84 3.18
CA ALA A 72 7.18 14.58 2.99
C ALA A 72 7.60 15.34 4.26
N GLN A 73 6.65 15.91 5.00
CA GLN A 73 6.91 16.54 6.30
C GLN A 73 7.42 15.52 7.33
N LEU A 74 6.82 14.33 7.38
CA LEU A 74 7.29 13.22 8.23
C LEU A 74 8.72 12.79 7.85
N LEU A 75 9.02 12.72 6.55
CA LEU A 75 10.35 12.42 6.04
C LEU A 75 11.37 13.48 6.45
N LEU A 76 11.01 14.76 6.38
CA LEU A 76 11.85 15.87 6.84
C LEU A 76 12.21 15.73 8.32
N GLN A 77 11.23 15.54 9.19
CA GLN A 77 11.47 15.37 10.63
C GLN A 77 12.44 14.21 10.92
N SER A 78 12.28 13.11 10.18
CA SER A 78 13.14 11.95 10.29
C SER A 78 14.57 12.25 9.83
N ALA A 79 14.70 12.92 8.69
CA ALA A 79 16.00 13.34 8.17
C ALA A 79 16.71 14.32 9.11
N GLU A 80 15.98 15.26 9.72
CA GLU A 80 16.53 16.20 10.69
C GLU A 80 17.06 15.53 11.96
N SER A 81 16.44 14.42 12.38
CA SER A 81 16.88 13.65 13.55
C SER A 81 18.09 12.75 13.25
N ALA A 82 18.19 12.21 12.02
CA ALA A 82 19.13 11.15 11.69
C ALA A 82 20.38 11.61 10.91
N LEU A 83 20.30 12.73 10.19
CA LEU A 83 21.37 13.18 9.31
C LEU A 83 22.41 14.06 10.02
N PRO A 84 23.71 13.94 9.66
CA PRO A 84 24.75 14.86 10.10
C PRO A 84 24.48 16.32 9.68
N LYS A 85 25.05 17.30 10.41
CA LYS A 85 24.79 18.74 10.25
C LYS A 85 24.76 19.23 8.79
N GLN A 86 25.78 18.91 7.98
CA GLN A 86 25.88 19.34 6.58
C GLN A 86 24.78 18.75 5.69
N LYS A 87 24.44 17.47 5.89
CA LYS A 87 23.38 16.81 5.13
C LYS A 87 22.00 17.32 5.53
N LYS A 88 21.81 17.59 6.82
CA LYS A 88 20.58 18.17 7.36
C LYS A 88 20.29 19.54 6.76
N SER A 89 21.27 20.45 6.71
CA SER A 89 21.05 21.78 6.12
C SER A 89 20.60 21.69 4.67
N LEU A 90 21.26 20.85 3.85
CA LEU A 90 20.90 20.66 2.44
C LEU A 90 19.47 20.12 2.26
N VAL A 91 19.08 19.14 3.06
CA VAL A 91 17.75 18.53 3.01
C VAL A 91 16.66 19.52 3.43
N VAL A 92 16.93 20.36 4.44
CA VAL A 92 16.01 21.42 4.86
C VAL A 92 15.87 22.50 3.78
N THR A 93 16.96 22.92 3.14
CA THR A 93 16.89 23.92 2.06
C THR A 93 16.09 23.41 0.87
N GLU A 94 16.34 22.16 0.47
CA GLU A 94 15.64 21.51 -0.65
C GLU A 94 14.15 21.33 -0.34
N PHE A 95 13.79 20.90 0.87
CA PHE A 95 12.40 20.82 1.28
C PHE A 95 11.69 22.17 1.22
N LYS A 96 12.32 23.24 1.73
CA LYS A 96 11.72 24.59 1.72
C LYS A 96 11.45 25.06 0.29
N GLN A 97 12.40 24.87 -0.62
CA GLN A 97 12.24 25.22 -2.04
C GLN A 97 11.13 24.41 -2.69
N ALA A 98 11.14 23.08 -2.51
CA ALA A 98 10.10 22.20 -3.02
C ALA A 98 8.71 22.53 -2.45
N LYS A 99 8.63 22.90 -1.17
CA LYS A 99 7.38 23.28 -0.52
C LYS A 99 6.78 24.55 -1.12
N VAL A 100 7.61 25.54 -1.44
CA VAL A 100 7.18 26.76 -2.14
C VAL A 100 6.66 26.40 -3.55
N ALA A 101 7.40 25.59 -4.30
CA ALA A 101 6.97 25.15 -5.63
C ALA A 101 5.65 24.36 -5.59
N TYR A 102 5.49 23.45 -4.62
CA TYR A 102 4.25 22.72 -4.37
C TYR A 102 3.06 23.67 -4.16
N ILE A 103 3.22 24.69 -3.31
CA ILE A 103 2.15 25.67 -3.02
C ILE A 103 1.81 26.49 -4.26
N ARG A 104 2.82 26.97 -4.99
CA ARG A 104 2.61 27.78 -6.21
C ARG A 104 1.81 27.01 -7.27
N ARG A 105 2.19 25.76 -7.53
CA ARG A 105 1.47 24.90 -8.48
C ARG A 105 0.06 24.52 -8.00
N GLY A 106 -0.12 24.32 -6.70
CA GLY A 106 -1.45 24.06 -6.13
C GLY A 106 -2.43 25.25 -6.24
N ARG A 107 -1.93 26.49 -6.38
CA ARG A 107 -2.76 27.67 -6.65
C ARG A 107 -3.19 27.73 -8.11
N ALA A 108 -2.25 27.50 -9.05
CA ALA A 108 -2.54 27.48 -10.48
C ALA A 108 -3.62 26.44 -10.86
N HIS A 109 -3.59 25.23 -10.28
CA HIS A 109 -4.60 24.21 -10.60
C HIS A 109 -5.98 24.45 -9.97
N ARG A 110 -6.09 25.27 -8.91
CA ARG A 110 -7.40 25.56 -8.30
C ARG A 110 -8.28 26.42 -9.19
N GLU A 111 -7.70 27.15 -10.13
CA GLU A 111 -8.43 27.96 -11.10
C GLU A 111 -9.07 27.11 -12.22
N GLU A 112 -8.60 25.88 -12.46
CA GLU A 112 -9.13 24.97 -13.50
C GLU A 112 -10.22 24.00 -13.01
N THR A 113 -10.22 23.62 -11.71
CA THR A 113 -11.08 22.53 -11.23
C THR A 113 -12.46 23.00 -10.75
N VAL A 114 -13.34 23.33 -11.69
CA VAL A 114 -14.79 23.43 -11.42
C VAL A 114 -15.43 22.05 -11.66
N SER A 115 -15.68 21.34 -10.54
CA SER A 115 -16.67 20.27 -10.34
C SER A 115 -16.85 19.17 -11.40
N ALA A 116 -15.78 18.48 -11.79
CA ALA A 116 -15.91 17.15 -12.43
C ALA A 116 -15.97 16.05 -11.37
N GLN A 117 -17.13 15.84 -10.73
CA GLN A 117 -17.35 14.62 -9.94
C GLN A 117 -17.65 13.46 -10.88
N LEU A 118 -16.93 12.35 -10.71
CA LEU A 118 -17.18 11.14 -11.48
C LEU A 118 -18.54 10.53 -11.08
N PRO A 119 -19.28 9.96 -12.05
CA PRO A 119 -20.46 9.16 -11.76
C PRO A 119 -20.18 8.01 -10.78
N GLN A 120 -21.22 7.61 -10.05
CA GLN A 120 -21.11 6.66 -8.94
C GLN A 120 -20.65 5.26 -9.39
N ASP A 121 -21.15 4.79 -10.52
CA ASP A 121 -20.79 3.53 -11.18
C ASP A 121 -19.32 3.50 -11.60
N VAL A 122 -18.80 4.63 -12.11
CA VAL A 122 -17.38 4.79 -12.44
C VAL A 122 -16.52 4.70 -11.17
N LEU A 123 -16.96 5.28 -10.05
CA LEU A 123 -16.27 5.14 -8.76
C LEU A 123 -16.24 3.69 -8.27
N VAL A 124 -17.37 2.97 -8.34
CA VAL A 124 -17.43 1.54 -7.96
C VAL A 124 -16.49 0.71 -8.83
N HIS A 125 -16.45 0.98 -10.14
CA HIS A 125 -15.52 0.31 -11.05
C HIS A 125 -14.06 0.59 -10.68
N ILE A 126 -13.69 1.86 -10.44
CA ILE A 126 -12.33 2.23 -10.00
C ILE A 126 -11.99 1.56 -8.67
N PHE A 127 -12.92 1.53 -7.72
CA PHE A 127 -12.70 0.94 -6.40
C PHE A 127 -12.55 -0.57 -6.44
N SER A 128 -13.14 -1.26 -7.43
CA SER A 128 -12.95 -2.71 -7.62
C SER A 128 -11.49 -3.09 -7.90
N LEU A 129 -10.68 -2.14 -8.37
CA LEU A 129 -9.25 -2.32 -8.66
C LEU A 129 -8.35 -2.05 -7.45
N LEU A 130 -8.90 -1.46 -6.39
CA LEU A 130 -8.15 -1.08 -5.19
C LEU A 130 -7.87 -2.29 -4.30
N ASP A 131 -6.70 -2.26 -3.67
CA ASP A 131 -6.39 -3.18 -2.58
C ASP A 131 -7.21 -2.84 -1.33
N LEU A 132 -7.34 -3.80 -0.42
CA LEU A 132 -8.17 -3.68 0.77
C LEU A 132 -7.90 -2.41 1.59
N GLN A 133 -6.62 -2.03 1.78
CA GLN A 133 -6.27 -0.83 2.55
C GLN A 133 -6.68 0.45 1.83
N SER A 134 -6.45 0.52 0.52
CA SER A 134 -6.92 1.64 -0.29
C SER A 134 -8.45 1.72 -0.33
N LEU A 135 -9.13 0.57 -0.42
CA LEU A 135 -10.59 0.49 -0.39
C LEU A 135 -11.16 1.02 0.94
N ILE A 136 -10.57 0.64 2.08
CA ILE A 136 -10.95 1.19 3.38
C ILE A 136 -10.68 2.70 3.41
N SER A 137 -9.55 3.14 2.87
CA SER A 137 -9.18 4.56 2.86
C SER A 137 -10.18 5.41 2.06
N VAL A 138 -10.70 4.93 0.92
CA VAL A 138 -11.69 5.69 0.13
C VAL A 138 -13.03 5.86 0.84
N THR A 139 -13.38 4.99 1.80
CA THR A 139 -14.60 5.16 2.62
C THR A 139 -14.57 6.41 3.50
N LEU A 140 -13.38 6.99 3.73
CA LEU A 140 -13.13 8.13 4.62
C LEU A 140 -12.98 9.46 3.86
N VAL A 141 -13.11 9.48 2.53
CA VAL A 141 -12.83 10.68 1.71
C VAL A 141 -13.99 11.66 1.71
N CYS A 142 -15.17 11.23 1.28
CA CYS A 142 -16.40 12.03 1.26
C CYS A 142 -17.63 11.12 1.23
N ARG A 143 -18.84 11.69 1.35
CA ARG A 143 -20.10 10.92 1.35
C ARG A 143 -20.30 10.08 0.08
N SER A 144 -20.06 10.65 -1.10
CA SER A 144 -20.20 9.93 -2.38
C SER A 144 -19.22 8.75 -2.50
N TRP A 145 -17.95 8.95 -2.13
CA TRP A 145 -16.95 7.89 -2.14
C TRP A 145 -17.25 6.81 -1.10
N SER A 146 -17.72 7.20 0.09
CA SER A 146 -18.17 6.25 1.10
C SER A 146 -19.32 5.39 0.59
N LEU A 147 -20.28 6.00 -0.13
CA LEU A 147 -21.38 5.25 -0.74
C LEU A 147 -20.87 4.23 -1.77
N ALA A 148 -19.93 4.61 -2.66
CA ALA A 148 -19.40 3.71 -3.70
C ALA A 148 -18.53 2.59 -3.10
N ALA A 149 -17.73 2.91 -2.08
CA ALA A 149 -16.86 1.95 -1.43
C ALA A 149 -17.61 0.95 -0.54
N ASN A 150 -18.88 1.23 -0.21
CA ASN A 150 -19.75 0.33 0.53
C ASN A 150 -20.65 -0.53 -0.39
N ASP A 151 -20.42 -0.50 -1.70
CA ASP A 151 -21.14 -1.33 -2.66
C ASP A 151 -20.98 -2.83 -2.33
N SER A 152 -22.10 -3.56 -2.32
CA SER A 152 -22.15 -4.95 -1.86
C SER A 152 -21.33 -5.89 -2.76
N HIS A 153 -21.41 -5.70 -4.08
CA HIS A 153 -20.71 -6.51 -5.07
C HIS A 153 -19.19 -6.32 -4.96
N LEU A 154 -18.76 -5.11 -4.60
CA LEU A 154 -17.34 -4.83 -4.38
C LEU A 154 -16.77 -5.62 -3.18
N TRP A 155 -17.52 -5.72 -2.07
CA TRP A 155 -17.09 -6.52 -0.92
C TRP A 155 -17.19 -8.04 -1.17
N GLU A 156 -18.12 -8.48 -2.01
CA GLU A 156 -18.17 -9.87 -2.51
C GLU A 156 -16.91 -10.23 -3.31
N LEU A 157 -16.49 -9.35 -4.23
CA LEU A 157 -15.26 -9.52 -5.02
C LEU A 157 -14.01 -9.58 -4.13
N GLN A 158 -13.94 -8.74 -3.10
CA GLN A 158 -12.83 -8.77 -2.14
C GLN A 158 -12.85 -10.03 -1.29
N TYR A 159 -14.03 -10.47 -0.84
CA TYR A 159 -14.19 -11.70 -0.08
C TYR A 159 -13.73 -12.92 -0.88
N THR A 160 -14.19 -13.05 -2.13
CA THR A 160 -13.78 -14.14 -3.03
C THR A 160 -12.30 -14.10 -3.39
N THR A 161 -11.73 -12.91 -3.59
CA THR A 161 -10.29 -12.76 -3.88
C THR A 161 -9.41 -13.17 -2.69
N VAL A 162 -9.79 -12.77 -1.48
CA VAL A 162 -9.00 -13.01 -0.26
C VAL A 162 -9.21 -14.42 0.30
N PHE A 163 -10.46 -14.93 0.29
CA PHE A 163 -10.83 -16.19 0.95
C PHE A 163 -11.19 -17.34 -0.02
N GLY A 164 -11.59 -17.02 -1.25
CA GLY A 164 -12.03 -17.99 -2.26
C GLY A 164 -10.90 -18.83 -2.89
N ARG A 165 -9.63 -18.48 -2.66
CA ARG A 165 -8.45 -19.24 -3.13
C ARG A 165 -8.13 -20.50 -2.30
N SER A 166 -8.97 -20.90 -1.36
CA SER A 166 -8.69 -21.96 -0.37
C SER A 166 -8.99 -23.41 -0.81
N LYS A 167 -8.84 -23.75 -2.10
CA LYS A 167 -9.03 -25.16 -2.53
C LYS A 167 -7.77 -26.04 -2.52
N THR A 168 -6.56 -25.48 -2.55
CA THR A 168 -5.34 -26.30 -2.55
C THR A 168 -4.15 -25.59 -1.89
N CYS A 169 -4.01 -25.70 -0.56
CA CYS A 169 -2.68 -25.61 0.05
C CYS A 169 -2.61 -26.54 1.26
N SER A 170 -1.75 -27.54 1.16
CA SER A 170 -1.58 -28.65 2.08
C SER A 170 -1.06 -28.23 3.47
N ARG A 171 -1.84 -28.62 4.48
CA ARG A 171 -1.47 -29.12 5.82
C ARG A 171 -0.15 -28.62 6.41
N THR A 172 -0.22 -27.57 7.22
CA THR A 172 0.13 -27.64 8.66
C THR A 172 -0.26 -26.33 9.34
N LYS A 173 -1.04 -26.42 10.45
CA LYS A 173 -1.56 -25.32 11.30
C LYS A 173 -2.68 -24.41 10.75
N MET A 174 -3.18 -24.62 9.53
CA MET A 174 -4.25 -23.79 8.92
C MET A 174 -5.67 -24.41 9.01
N GLN A 175 -5.87 -25.40 9.89
CA GLN A 175 -7.08 -26.24 9.84
C GLN A 175 -8.28 -25.64 10.58
N GLN A 176 -8.07 -24.77 11.57
CA GLN A 176 -9.18 -24.14 12.31
C GLN A 176 -9.84 -22.98 11.55
N SER A 177 -9.06 -22.16 10.83
CA SER A 177 -9.62 -21.06 10.04
C SER A 177 -10.32 -21.53 8.75
N SER A 178 -9.82 -22.59 8.11
CA SER A 178 -10.45 -23.14 6.89
C SER A 178 -11.78 -23.85 7.15
N ARG A 179 -11.99 -24.43 8.35
CA ARG A 179 -13.27 -25.03 8.74
C ARG A 179 -14.35 -23.97 8.96
N LEU A 180 -14.03 -22.90 9.68
CA LEU A 180 -14.95 -21.76 9.87
C LEU A 180 -15.37 -21.11 8.55
N VAL A 181 -14.44 -20.94 7.60
CA VAL A 181 -14.76 -20.38 6.26
C VAL A 181 -15.63 -21.32 5.42
N LYS A 182 -15.43 -22.64 5.52
CA LYS A 182 -16.27 -23.63 4.82
C LYS A 182 -17.66 -23.76 5.44
N GLU A 183 -17.75 -23.72 6.77
CA GLU A 183 -19.01 -23.76 7.52
C GLU A 183 -19.81 -22.47 7.28
N ASP A 184 -19.19 -21.29 7.31
CA ASP A 184 -19.87 -20.02 6.98
C ASP A 184 -20.34 -20.00 5.52
N TYR A 185 -19.51 -20.47 4.57
CA TYR A 185 -19.88 -20.51 3.15
C TYR A 185 -20.97 -21.54 2.84
N MET A 186 -21.03 -22.65 3.58
CA MET A 186 -22.10 -23.66 3.48
C MET A 186 -23.39 -23.17 4.17
N PHE A 187 -23.29 -22.54 5.34
CA PHE A 187 -24.41 -21.94 6.08
C PHE A 187 -25.06 -20.76 5.30
N LEU A 188 -24.25 -20.00 4.55
CA LEU A 188 -24.71 -18.95 3.64
C LEU A 188 -25.42 -19.47 2.38
N LYS A 189 -25.17 -20.73 2.00
CA LYS A 189 -25.74 -21.35 0.80
C LYS A 189 -27.00 -22.18 1.09
N GLU A 190 -27.15 -22.68 2.31
CA GLU A 190 -28.29 -23.53 2.74
C GLU A 190 -29.55 -22.74 3.11
N ASN A 191 -29.46 -21.47 3.52
CA ASN A 191 -30.63 -20.65 3.90
C ASN A 191 -31.27 -19.93 2.71
N GLY A 192 -31.62 -20.69 1.68
CA GLY A 192 -32.16 -20.21 0.39
C GLY A 192 -33.59 -19.64 0.40
N ASP A 193 -34.28 -19.54 1.55
CA ASP A 193 -35.72 -19.18 1.58
C ASP A 193 -36.09 -17.94 2.42
N THR A 194 -35.12 -17.20 2.95
CA THR A 194 -35.36 -15.80 3.35
C THR A 194 -34.26 -14.94 2.80
N LYS A 195 -34.66 -13.95 1.99
CA LYS A 195 -33.85 -12.96 1.30
C LYS A 195 -33.11 -12.05 2.30
N THR A 196 -32.26 -12.64 3.14
CA THR A 196 -31.34 -11.93 4.01
C THR A 196 -30.27 -11.38 3.09
N HIS A 197 -30.37 -10.09 2.79
CA HIS A 197 -29.40 -9.37 1.98
C HIS A 197 -28.01 -9.58 2.59
N ILE A 198 -27.18 -10.41 1.97
CA ILE A 198 -25.85 -10.75 2.49
C ILE A 198 -25.05 -9.46 2.60
N HIS A 199 -24.74 -9.05 3.82
CA HIS A 199 -23.91 -7.88 4.07
C HIS A 199 -22.44 -8.27 3.93
N TRP A 200 -21.96 -8.36 2.68
CA TRP A 200 -20.62 -8.83 2.35
C TRP A 200 -19.49 -8.13 3.11
N LYS A 201 -19.62 -6.82 3.37
CA LYS A 201 -18.67 -6.07 4.19
C LYS A 201 -18.58 -6.58 5.63
N GLU A 202 -19.71 -6.93 6.24
CA GLU A 202 -19.76 -7.42 7.62
C GLU A 202 -19.27 -8.86 7.71
N SER A 203 -19.62 -9.70 6.72
CA SER A 203 -19.05 -11.04 6.56
C SER A 203 -17.53 -10.99 6.40
N PHE A 204 -17.01 -10.04 5.61
CA PHE A 204 -15.56 -9.82 5.45
C PHE A 204 -14.90 -9.47 6.79
N LYS A 205 -15.48 -8.54 7.57
CA LYS A 205 -14.92 -8.15 8.88
C LYS A 205 -14.82 -9.32 9.86
N ARG A 206 -15.86 -10.17 9.94
CA ARG A 206 -15.88 -11.33 10.86
C ARG A 206 -14.73 -12.31 10.58
N VAL A 207 -14.40 -12.51 9.30
CA VAL A 207 -13.30 -13.39 8.90
C VAL A 207 -11.94 -12.68 9.04
N TYR A 208 -11.91 -11.36 8.82
CA TYR A 208 -10.68 -10.56 8.85
C TYR A 208 -10.07 -10.39 10.27
N THR A 209 -10.88 -10.35 11.33
CA THR A 209 -10.43 -10.17 12.73
C THR A 209 -9.57 -11.32 13.29
N GLY A 210 -9.37 -12.40 12.53
CA GLY A 210 -8.48 -13.51 12.87
C GLY A 210 -7.02 -13.35 12.39
N SER A 211 -6.34 -14.47 12.09
CA SER A 211 -4.91 -14.51 11.67
C SER A 211 -4.59 -13.73 10.38
N PHE A 212 -5.59 -13.30 9.61
CA PHE A 212 -5.43 -12.59 8.34
C PHE A 212 -5.04 -11.12 8.50
N ALA A 213 -5.43 -10.47 9.61
CA ALA A 213 -5.11 -9.06 9.86
C ALA A 213 -3.59 -8.79 9.80
N LYS A 214 -2.75 -9.71 10.31
CA LYS A 214 -1.29 -9.55 10.31
C LYS A 214 -0.65 -9.68 8.92
N THR A 215 -1.31 -10.37 7.99
CA THR A 215 -0.79 -10.67 6.65
C THR A 215 -1.10 -9.54 5.66
N LEU A 216 -2.22 -8.83 5.87
CA LEU A 216 -2.75 -7.78 4.97
C LEU A 216 -2.37 -6.34 5.41
N MET A 217 -1.53 -6.18 6.44
CA MET A 217 -1.08 -4.87 6.94
C MET A 217 0.17 -4.33 6.23
N SER A 218 0.97 -5.20 5.58
CA SER A 218 2.16 -4.76 4.86
C SER A 218 1.76 -4.28 3.46
N ASN A 219 2.25 -3.12 3.02
CA ASN A 219 2.06 -2.67 1.63
C ASN A 219 2.96 -3.42 0.64
N ARG A 220 3.91 -4.21 1.16
CA ARG A 220 4.91 -4.98 0.40
C ARG A 220 4.93 -6.44 0.83
N GLY A 221 5.14 -7.30 -0.14
CA GLY A 221 5.31 -8.74 0.05
C GLY A 221 6.43 -9.29 -0.80
N TYR A 222 6.96 -10.46 -0.45
CA TYR A 222 7.85 -11.23 -1.30
C TYR A 222 7.03 -12.13 -2.21
N CYS A 223 7.26 -12.03 -3.52
CA CYS A 223 6.75 -13.05 -4.44
C CYS A 223 7.55 -14.34 -4.24
N GLY A 224 6.89 -15.44 -3.85
CA GLY A 224 7.57 -16.74 -3.68
C GLY A 224 8.19 -17.33 -4.94
N HIS A 225 7.87 -16.80 -6.13
CA HIS A 225 8.36 -17.32 -7.41
C HIS A 225 9.62 -16.59 -7.91
N CYS A 226 9.55 -15.26 -8.05
CA CYS A 226 10.70 -14.47 -8.51
C CYS A 226 11.53 -13.87 -7.36
N ASN A 227 11.15 -14.14 -6.11
CA ASN A 227 11.81 -13.65 -4.89
C ASN A 227 12.01 -12.12 -4.85
N THR A 228 11.24 -11.37 -5.64
CA THR A 228 11.25 -9.91 -5.66
C THR A 228 10.22 -9.36 -4.69
N ILE A 229 10.55 -8.21 -4.09
CA ILE A 229 9.63 -7.43 -3.29
C ILE A 229 8.62 -6.80 -4.26
N VAL A 230 7.35 -7.14 -4.07
CA VAL A 230 6.24 -6.65 -4.86
C VAL A 230 5.30 -5.84 -3.97
N TRP A 231 4.63 -4.85 -4.57
CA TRP A 231 3.53 -4.17 -3.92
C TRP A 231 2.37 -5.14 -3.76
N LEU A 232 1.79 -5.23 -2.56
CA LEU A 232 0.71 -6.18 -2.23
C LEU A 232 -0.65 -5.80 -2.85
N LYS A 233 -0.67 -4.94 -3.88
CA LYS A 233 -1.89 -4.59 -4.60
C LYS A 233 -2.49 -5.86 -5.21
N ASN A 234 -3.59 -6.34 -4.64
CA ASN A 234 -4.39 -7.48 -5.10
C ASN A 234 -3.69 -8.85 -5.05
N LEU A 235 -2.67 -9.03 -4.19
CA LEU A 235 -1.93 -10.30 -4.08
C LEU A 235 -1.36 -10.79 -5.44
N LYS A 236 -1.03 -9.87 -6.36
CA LYS A 236 -0.49 -10.17 -7.70
C LYS A 236 0.95 -9.70 -7.85
N CYS A 237 1.79 -10.55 -8.44
CA CYS A 237 3.14 -10.18 -8.85
C CYS A 237 3.13 -9.44 -10.19
N SER A 238 3.77 -8.27 -10.29
CA SER A 238 3.84 -7.46 -11.52
C SER A 238 4.76 -8.02 -12.62
N ASN A 239 5.40 -9.17 -12.40
CA ASN A 239 6.22 -9.82 -13.42
C ASN A 239 5.30 -10.66 -14.33
N ARG A 240 5.27 -10.36 -15.63
CA ARG A 240 4.44 -11.07 -16.63
C ARG A 240 4.68 -12.59 -16.65
N GLN A 241 5.88 -13.05 -16.29
CA GLN A 241 6.19 -14.47 -16.18
C GLN A 241 5.50 -15.15 -14.98
N CYS A 242 5.16 -14.39 -13.94
CA CYS A 242 4.41 -14.88 -12.77
C CYS A 242 2.89 -14.90 -13.02
N GLU A 243 2.36 -14.05 -13.91
CA GLU A 243 0.93 -14.00 -14.25
C GLU A 243 0.45 -15.24 -15.01
N LEU A 244 1.34 -15.87 -15.78
CA LEU A 244 0.98 -16.89 -16.77
C LEU A 244 1.05 -18.34 -16.28
N LYS A 245 1.60 -18.62 -15.08
CA LYS A 245 1.92 -20.02 -14.72
C LYS A 245 1.09 -20.68 -13.63
N TYR A 246 0.59 -20.01 -12.59
CA TYR A 246 -0.12 -20.73 -11.52
C TYR A 246 -1.14 -19.87 -10.75
N GLU A 247 -2.31 -20.46 -10.49
CA GLU A 247 -3.44 -19.90 -9.71
C GLU A 247 -3.11 -19.63 -8.23
N SER A 248 -1.91 -20.01 -7.76
CA SER A 248 -1.50 -19.94 -6.35
C SER A 248 -0.21 -19.14 -6.17
N GLN A 249 -0.25 -17.82 -6.44
CA GLN A 249 0.84 -16.92 -6.07
C GLN A 249 0.88 -16.75 -4.54
N GLN A 250 1.77 -17.47 -3.86
CA GLN A 250 2.09 -17.23 -2.45
C GLN A 250 2.94 -15.95 -2.33
N ILE A 251 2.28 -14.80 -2.17
CA ILE A 251 2.95 -13.59 -1.73
C ILE A 251 3.05 -13.63 -0.21
N LYS A 252 4.26 -13.73 0.31
CA LYS A 252 4.51 -13.71 1.76
C LYS A 252 4.64 -12.25 2.22
N PRO A 253 3.96 -11.81 3.30
CA PRO A 253 4.15 -10.47 3.82
C PRO A 253 5.61 -10.29 4.25
N VAL A 254 6.17 -9.09 4.03
CA VAL A 254 7.47 -8.73 4.59
C VAL A 254 7.31 -8.67 6.11
N SER A 255 7.89 -9.64 6.82
CA SER A 255 7.91 -9.66 8.29
C SER A 255 8.86 -8.56 8.80
N PRO A 256 8.48 -7.80 9.84
CA PRO A 256 9.39 -6.85 10.50
C PRO A 256 10.64 -7.47 11.13
N HIS A 257 10.71 -8.80 11.25
CA HIS A 257 11.74 -9.53 12.00
C HIS A 257 12.73 -10.31 11.11
N GLN A 258 12.92 -9.92 9.86
CA GLN A 258 14.06 -10.35 9.04
C GLN A 258 14.99 -9.16 8.75
N GLY A 259 15.50 -8.58 9.83
CA GLY A 259 16.53 -7.56 9.86
C GLY A 259 17.36 -7.74 11.13
#